data_AF-A0A396EU45-F1
#
_entry.id   AF-A0A396EU45-F1
#
_cell.length_a   1.000
_cell.length_b   1.000
_cell.length_c   1.000
_cell.angle_alpha   90.00
_cell.angle_beta   90.00
_cell.angle_gamma   90.00
#
_symmetry.space_group_name_H-M   'P 1'
#
loop_
_entity.id
_entity.type
_entity.pdbx_description
1 polymer ?
#
loop_
_entity_poly.entity_id
_entity_poly.type
_entity_poly.pdbx_seq_one_letter_code
_entity_poly.pdbx_strand_id
1 'polypeptide(L)'
;MNNNKKGGPWHGRQLRNRTGEILFIDLRIWNSNIYEKKYVRLAEAEIDRVRQIYFGWQIENFAEYAEPELYYAAHCDEIQKKGYSLVPSDIDRDTEIDYKSALSEMSDKFDALKKRWDANETELVNAFKILGYGKE
;
A
#
# COMPACT_ATOMS: atom_id res chain seq x y z
N MET A 1 -6.45 7.14 -27.35
CA MET A 1 -6.68 5.97 -26.49
C MET A 1 -8.16 5.62 -26.54
N ASN A 2 -8.52 4.33 -26.61
CA ASN A 2 -9.92 3.92 -26.56
C ASN A 2 -10.35 3.80 -25.09
N ASN A 3 -11.11 4.78 -24.59
CA ASN A 3 -11.67 4.75 -23.23
C ASN A 3 -12.92 3.86 -23.14
N ASN A 4 -13.40 3.32 -24.27
CA ASN A 4 -14.51 2.38 -24.29
C ASN A 4 -14.02 0.98 -23.89
N LYS A 5 -14.50 0.49 -22.74
CA LYS A 5 -14.27 -0.88 -22.27
C LYS A 5 -15.25 -1.90 -22.87
N LYS A 6 -16.25 -1.46 -23.65
CA LYS A 6 -17.12 -2.36 -24.41
C LYS A 6 -16.28 -3.12 -25.44
N GLY A 7 -16.61 -4.40 -25.63
CA GLY A 7 -15.95 -5.26 -26.61
C GLY A 7 -16.27 -4.85 -28.05
N GLY A 8 -15.58 -5.47 -29.00
CA GLY A 8 -15.79 -5.24 -30.43
C GLY A 8 -14.49 -5.11 -31.23
N PRO A 9 -14.58 -5.03 -32.57
CA PRO A 9 -13.43 -4.84 -33.43
C PRO A 9 -12.84 -3.44 -33.24
N TRP A 10 -11.53 -3.37 -33.02
CA TRP A 10 -10.78 -2.14 -32.83
C TRP A 10 -9.40 -2.26 -33.49
N HIS A 11 -9.15 -1.47 -34.53
CA HIS A 11 -7.90 -1.48 -35.31
C HIS A 11 -7.39 -2.90 -35.64
N GLY A 12 -8.27 -3.75 -36.18
CA GLY A 12 -7.92 -5.12 -36.59
C GLY A 12 -7.79 -6.13 -35.44
N ARG A 13 -8.08 -5.72 -34.19
CA ARG A 13 -8.12 -6.62 -33.01
C ARG A 13 -9.55 -6.78 -32.52
N GLN A 14 -9.91 -7.99 -32.11
CA GLN A 14 -11.18 -8.24 -31.43
C GLN A 14 -10.98 -8.00 -29.93
N LEU A 15 -11.60 -6.94 -29.39
CA LEU A 15 -11.56 -6.65 -27.95
C LEU A 15 -12.71 -7.37 -27.24
N ARG A 16 -12.46 -7.86 -26.03
CA ARG A 16 -13.51 -8.35 -25.14
C ARG A 16 -14.17 -7.21 -24.35
N ASN A 17 -15.36 -7.48 -23.84
CA ASN A 17 -16.06 -6.55 -22.96
C ASN A 17 -15.44 -6.62 -21.55
N ARG A 18 -14.97 -5.48 -21.06
CA ARG A 18 -14.29 -5.29 -19.76
C ARG A 18 -15.02 -4.28 -18.90
N THR A 19 -16.28 -4.03 -19.22
CA THR A 19 -17.11 -3.08 -18.47
C THR A 19 -17.29 -3.62 -17.06
N GLY A 20 -17.04 -2.79 -16.05
CA GLY A 20 -17.08 -3.21 -14.65
C GLY A 20 -15.81 -3.92 -14.16
N GLU A 21 -14.73 -3.95 -14.95
CA GLU A 21 -13.44 -4.48 -14.53
C GLU A 21 -12.36 -3.40 -14.43
N ILE A 22 -11.45 -3.56 -13.47
CA ILE A 22 -10.25 -2.75 -13.28
C ILE A 22 -9.05 -3.70 -13.22
N LEU A 23 -8.06 -3.48 -14.08
CA LEU A 23 -6.81 -4.23 -14.07
C LEU A 23 -5.85 -3.63 -13.05
N PHE A 24 -5.49 -4.41 -12.04
CA PHE A 24 -4.42 -4.13 -11.11
C PHE A 24 -3.15 -4.82 -11.58
N ILE A 25 -2.01 -4.12 -11.52
CA ILE A 25 -0.69 -4.67 -11.81
C ILE A 25 0.23 -4.23 -10.69
N ASP A 26 0.85 -5.18 -10.00
CA ASP A 26 1.82 -4.90 -8.95
C ASP A 26 3.22 -4.76 -9.55
N LEU A 27 3.64 -3.52 -9.74
CA LEU A 27 4.97 -3.18 -10.25
C LEU A 27 6.03 -3.11 -9.14
N ARG A 28 5.64 -3.24 -7.86
CA ARG A 28 6.55 -3.12 -6.71
C ARG A 28 7.57 -4.25 -6.67
N ILE A 29 7.28 -5.38 -7.32
CA ILE A 29 8.19 -6.52 -7.47
C ILE A 29 9.42 -6.15 -8.32
N TRP A 30 9.24 -5.25 -9.28
CA TRP A 30 10.28 -4.86 -10.23
C TRP A 30 11.08 -3.68 -9.70
N ASN A 31 11.66 -3.86 -8.53
CA ASN A 31 12.36 -2.83 -7.76
C ASN A 31 13.89 -2.88 -7.86
N SER A 32 14.42 -3.73 -8.73
CA SER A 32 15.86 -4.00 -8.85
C SER A 32 16.64 -2.84 -9.48
N ASN A 33 16.01 -2.05 -10.36
CA ASN A 33 16.67 -0.98 -11.09
C ASN A 33 16.49 0.38 -10.39
N ILE A 34 17.30 0.62 -9.36
CA ILE A 34 17.28 1.86 -8.57
C ILE A 34 17.89 3.01 -9.39
N TYR A 35 17.12 4.07 -9.58
CA TYR A 35 17.47 5.30 -10.26
C TYR A 35 17.42 6.49 -9.28
N GLU A 36 18.41 7.39 -9.33
CA GLU A 36 18.49 8.57 -8.46
C GLU A 36 18.26 8.27 -6.96
N LYS A 37 18.76 7.14 -6.48
CA LYS A 37 18.69 6.65 -5.08
C LYS A 37 17.30 6.36 -4.51
N LYS A 38 16.23 7.00 -5.00
CA LYS A 38 14.86 6.90 -4.46
C LYS A 38 13.80 6.46 -5.47
N TYR A 39 14.14 6.42 -6.75
CA TYR A 39 13.22 5.97 -7.78
C TYR A 39 13.58 4.59 -8.27
N VAL A 40 12.60 3.89 -8.80
CA VAL A 40 12.78 2.64 -9.53
C VAL A 40 12.46 2.96 -10.98
N ARG A 41 13.37 2.61 -11.90
CA ARG A 41 13.16 2.79 -13.33
C ARG A 41 12.88 1.45 -13.97
N LEU A 42 11.72 1.31 -14.60
CA LEU A 42 11.44 0.12 -15.37
C LEU A 42 12.37 0.00 -16.58
N ALA A 43 12.98 -1.17 -16.74
CA ALA A 43 13.72 -1.55 -17.93
C ALA A 43 12.76 -1.74 -19.11
N GLU A 44 13.30 -1.70 -20.34
CA GLU A 44 12.51 -1.88 -21.57
C GLU A 44 11.73 -3.21 -21.57
N ALA A 45 12.36 -4.30 -21.11
CA ALA A 45 11.72 -5.60 -20.97
C ALA A 45 10.53 -5.59 -19.98
N GLU A 46 10.64 -4.84 -18.88
CA GLU A 46 9.57 -4.71 -17.88
C GLU A 46 8.41 -3.90 -18.44
N ILE A 47 8.71 -2.80 -19.15
CA ILE A 47 7.70 -1.99 -19.86
C ILE A 47 6.96 -2.85 -20.89
N ASP A 48 7.69 -3.64 -21.67
CA ASP A 48 7.10 -4.56 -22.64
C ASP A 48 6.25 -5.63 -21.96
N ARG A 49 6.64 -6.11 -20.78
CA ARG A 49 5.83 -7.04 -19.99
C ARG A 49 4.52 -6.40 -19.51
N VAL A 50 4.53 -5.17 -18.98
CA VAL A 50 3.28 -4.44 -18.64
C VAL A 50 2.39 -4.31 -19.86
N ARG A 51 3.00 -3.94 -20.99
CA ARG A 51 2.29 -3.75 -22.26
C ARG A 51 1.60 -5.04 -22.70
N GLN A 52 2.28 -6.18 -22.59
CA GLN A 52 1.71 -7.50 -22.89
C GLN A 52 0.54 -7.84 -21.96
N ILE A 53 0.69 -7.66 -20.65
CA ILE A 53 -0.38 -7.89 -19.65
C ILE A 53 -1.60 -7.03 -19.98
N TYR A 54 -1.39 -5.74 -20.23
CA TYR A 54 -2.46 -4.84 -20.59
C TYR A 54 -3.18 -5.29 -21.87
N PHE A 55 -2.44 -5.65 -22.92
CA PHE A 55 -3.05 -6.10 -24.18
C PHE A 55 -3.74 -7.45 -24.06
N GLY A 56 -3.18 -8.40 -23.32
CA GLY A 56 -3.80 -9.69 -23.01
C GLY A 56 -5.15 -9.49 -22.33
N TRP A 57 -5.18 -8.66 -21.28
CA TRP A 57 -6.43 -8.26 -20.62
C TRP A 57 -7.48 -7.69 -21.59
N GLN A 58 -7.07 -7.00 -22.68
CA GLN A 58 -8.01 -6.43 -23.65
C GLN A 58 -8.66 -7.44 -24.60
N ILE A 59 -7.98 -8.55 -24.92
CA ILE A 59 -8.36 -9.45 -26.02
C ILE A 59 -8.71 -10.86 -25.54
N GLU A 60 -8.12 -11.32 -24.44
CA GLU A 60 -8.27 -12.69 -23.97
C GLU A 60 -9.52 -12.85 -23.13
N ASN A 61 -10.38 -13.79 -23.50
CA ASN A 61 -11.64 -14.07 -22.82
C ASN A 61 -11.47 -15.20 -21.81
N PHE A 62 -10.63 -14.96 -20.80
CA PHE A 62 -10.52 -15.85 -19.64
C PHE A 62 -11.68 -15.61 -18.67
N ALA A 63 -12.07 -16.65 -17.94
CA ALA A 63 -13.00 -16.51 -16.82
C ALA A 63 -12.42 -15.62 -15.72
N GLU A 64 -11.12 -15.75 -15.48
CA GLU A 64 -10.36 -14.92 -14.53
C GLU A 64 -9.01 -14.53 -15.18
N TYR A 65 -8.72 -13.23 -15.23
CA TYR A 65 -7.45 -12.72 -15.75
C TYR A 65 -6.54 -12.34 -14.58
N ALA A 66 -5.69 -13.27 -14.17
CA ALA A 66 -4.86 -13.13 -12.99
C ALA A 66 -3.52 -13.88 -13.12
N GLU A 67 -2.47 -13.30 -12.56
CA GLU A 67 -1.21 -13.98 -12.26
C GLU A 67 -0.89 -13.66 -10.79
N PRO A 68 -0.77 -14.67 -9.91
CA PRO A 68 -0.46 -14.46 -8.50
C PRO A 68 0.75 -13.54 -8.36
N GLU A 69 0.67 -12.63 -7.38
CA GLU A 69 1.72 -11.65 -7.08
C GLU A 69 1.97 -10.57 -8.15
N LEU A 70 1.41 -10.66 -9.38
CA LEU A 70 1.75 -9.73 -10.47
C LEU A 70 0.56 -8.93 -11.00
N TYR A 71 -0.57 -9.54 -11.32
CA TYR A 71 -1.74 -8.79 -11.79
C TYR A 71 -3.06 -9.52 -11.52
N TYR A 72 -4.13 -8.73 -11.44
CA TYR A 72 -5.48 -9.23 -11.23
C TYR A 72 -6.52 -8.28 -11.85
N ALA A 73 -7.47 -8.82 -12.61
CA ALA A 73 -8.62 -8.07 -13.11
C ALA A 73 -9.76 -8.12 -12.09
N ALA A 74 -9.84 -7.10 -11.22
CA ALA A 74 -10.87 -7.00 -10.21
C ALA A 74 -12.19 -6.47 -10.77
N HIS A 75 -13.30 -6.97 -10.23
CA HIS A 75 -14.63 -6.48 -10.57
C HIS A 75 -15.03 -5.31 -9.67
N CYS A 76 -15.80 -4.36 -10.21
CA CYS A 76 -16.31 -3.23 -9.45
C CYS A 76 -17.12 -3.66 -8.21
N ASP A 77 -17.84 -4.79 -8.29
CA ASP A 77 -18.63 -5.32 -7.19
C ASP A 77 -17.75 -5.79 -6.01
N GLU A 78 -16.57 -6.33 -6.30
CA GLU A 78 -15.58 -6.70 -5.28
C GLU A 78 -15.00 -5.46 -4.61
N ILE A 79 -14.63 -4.46 -5.41
CA ILE A 79 -14.08 -3.19 -4.92
C ILE A 79 -15.10 -2.47 -4.04
N GLN A 80 -16.38 -2.50 -4.43
CA GLN A 80 -17.47 -1.94 -3.64
C GLN A 80 -17.62 -2.65 -2.28
N LYS A 81 -17.53 -3.99 -2.23
CA LYS A 81 -17.54 -4.75 -0.97
C LYS A 81 -16.38 -4.37 -0.04
N LYS A 82 -15.23 -3.98 -0.62
CA LYS A 82 -14.05 -3.47 0.09
C LYS A 82 -14.13 -1.96 0.40
N GLY A 83 -15.30 -1.34 0.27
CA GLY A 83 -15.51 0.08 0.57
C GLY A 83 -14.79 1.02 -0.39
N TYR A 84 -14.59 0.59 -1.65
CA TYR A 84 -13.82 1.31 -2.67
C TYR A 84 -12.33 1.49 -2.34
N SER A 85 -11.81 0.73 -1.37
CA SER A 85 -10.36 0.63 -1.17
C SER A 85 -9.72 -0.03 -2.38
N LEU A 86 -8.77 0.68 -3.01
CA LEU A 86 -7.94 0.17 -4.09
C LEU A 86 -6.61 -0.39 -3.56
N VAL A 87 -6.44 -0.41 -2.23
CA VAL A 87 -5.29 -1.07 -1.60
C VAL A 87 -5.53 -2.57 -1.73
N PRO A 88 -4.61 -3.31 -2.38
CA PRO A 88 -4.71 -4.77 -2.45
C PRO A 88 -4.68 -5.33 -1.03
N SER A 89 -5.77 -5.96 -0.61
CA SER A 89 -5.90 -6.57 0.73
C SER A 89 -4.95 -7.76 0.95
N ASP A 90 -4.44 -8.36 -0.13
CA ASP A 90 -3.72 -9.64 -0.12
C ASP A 90 -2.32 -9.58 -0.76
N ILE A 91 -1.81 -8.38 -1.09
CA ILE A 91 -0.40 -8.20 -1.51
C ILE A 91 0.31 -7.30 -0.51
N ASP A 92 0.25 -7.71 0.75
CA ASP A 92 1.08 -7.22 1.82
C ASP A 92 2.37 -8.05 1.84
N ARG A 93 3.31 -7.70 0.95
CA ARG A 93 4.57 -8.42 0.84
C ARG A 93 5.63 -7.94 1.84
N ASP A 94 5.30 -7.04 2.77
CA ASP A 94 6.30 -6.54 3.74
C ASP A 94 5.79 -5.83 5.00
N THR A 95 4.51 -5.93 5.38
CA THR A 95 4.02 -5.31 6.64
C THR A 95 3.14 -6.21 7.50
N GLU A 96 3.57 -7.45 7.71
CA GLU A 96 3.40 -8.06 9.05
C GLU A 96 4.50 -7.56 10.01
N ILE A 97 4.80 -6.25 9.98
CA ILE A 97 5.18 -5.61 11.23
C ILE A 97 3.88 -5.65 12.01
N ASP A 98 3.83 -6.45 13.07
CA ASP A 98 2.73 -6.44 14.02
C ASP A 98 2.61 -5.02 14.60
N TYR A 99 1.94 -4.16 13.85
CA TYR A 99 1.86 -2.73 14.07
C TYR A 99 1.17 -2.49 15.41
N LYS A 100 0.26 -3.41 15.77
CA LYS A 100 -0.41 -3.43 17.05
C LYS A 100 0.58 -3.74 18.18
N SER A 101 1.44 -4.74 18.05
CA SER A 101 2.47 -5.02 19.05
C SER A 101 3.53 -3.92 19.12
N ALA A 102 3.98 -3.37 17.99
CA ALA A 102 4.93 -2.27 17.96
C ALA A 102 4.35 -0.99 18.60
N LEU A 103 3.08 -0.66 18.32
CA LEU A 103 2.39 0.45 18.96
C LEU A 103 2.12 0.19 20.44
N SER A 104 1.79 -1.05 20.83
CA SER A 104 1.61 -1.43 22.24
C SER A 104 2.92 -1.28 23.01
N GLU A 105 4.03 -1.82 22.50
CA GLU A 105 5.34 -1.66 23.12
C GLU A 105 5.76 -0.19 23.23
N MET A 106 5.48 0.61 22.20
CA MET A 106 5.78 2.05 22.22
C MET A 106 4.92 2.78 23.27
N SER A 107 3.65 2.40 23.41
CA SER A 107 2.76 2.93 24.46
C SER A 107 3.29 2.60 25.85
N ASP A 108 3.68 1.34 26.10
CA ASP A 108 4.21 0.91 27.39
C ASP A 108 5.50 1.65 27.77
N LYS A 109 6.40 1.82 26.78
CA LYS A 109 7.65 2.59 26.95
C LYS A 109 7.36 4.07 27.23
N PHE A 110 6.37 4.65 26.56
CA PHE A 110 5.96 6.03 26.78
C PHE A 110 5.36 6.24 28.17
N ASP A 111 4.49 5.34 28.63
CA ASP A 111 3.89 5.39 29.97
C ASP A 111 4.94 5.26 31.07
N ALA A 112 5.93 4.37 30.89
CA ALA A 112 7.06 4.25 31.81
C ALA A 112 7.90 5.53 31.86
N LEU A 113 8.17 6.14 30.70
CA LEU A 113 8.90 7.41 30.61
C LEU A 113 8.13 8.54 31.31
N LYS A 114 6.81 8.63 31.08
CA LYS A 114 5.93 9.63 31.68
C LYS A 114 5.92 9.53 33.21
N LYS A 115 5.76 8.33 33.77
CA LYS A 115 5.83 8.11 35.23
C LYS A 115 7.16 8.58 35.82
N ARG A 116 8.26 8.32 35.11
CA ARG A 116 9.59 8.77 35.55
C ARG A 116 9.74 10.29 35.48
N TRP A 117 9.14 10.92 34.47
CA TRP A 117 9.12 12.36 34.32
C TRP A 117 8.31 13.02 35.45
N ASP A 118 7.11 12.52 35.74
CA ASP A 118 6.25 13.02 36.82
C ASP A 118 6.90 12.85 38.21
N ALA A 119 7.63 11.73 38.42
CA ALA A 119 8.39 11.50 39.64
C ALA A 119 9.57 12.48 39.80
N ASN A 120 10.34 12.69 38.73
CA ASN A 120 11.42 13.67 38.71
C ASN A 120 10.91 15.10 38.92
N GLU A 121 9.78 15.47 38.31
CA GLU A 121 9.14 16.76 38.51
C GLU A 121 8.77 16.96 39.99
N THR A 122 8.17 15.94 40.61
CA THR A 122 7.82 15.97 42.05
C THR A 122 9.06 16.12 42.93
N GLU A 123 10.13 15.39 42.64
CA GLU A 123 11.39 15.49 43.37
C GLU A 123 12.03 16.88 43.22
N LEU A 124 12.06 17.42 42.00
CA LEU A 124 12.56 18.76 41.72
C LEU A 124 11.77 19.82 42.48
N VAL A 125 10.43 19.76 42.44
CA VAL A 125 9.56 20.68 43.19
C VAL A 125 9.82 20.59 44.70
N ASN A 126 9.99 19.38 45.25
CA ASN A 126 10.31 19.21 46.66
C ASN A 126 11.70 19.74 47.01
N ALA A 127 12.71 19.53 46.18
CA ALA A 127 14.04 20.09 46.36
C ALA A 127 14.00 21.63 46.35
N PHE A 128 13.26 22.25 45.42
CA PHE A 128 13.08 23.70 45.40
C PHE A 128 12.35 24.25 46.63
N LYS A 129 11.36 23.51 47.18
CA LYS A 129 10.72 23.85 48.46
C LYS A 129 11.70 23.81 49.63
N ILE A 130 12.52 22.77 49.73
CA ILE A 130 13.54 22.62 50.79
C ILE A 130 14.59 23.73 50.71
N LEU A 131 14.97 24.15 49.50
CA LEU A 131 15.93 25.23 49.27
C LEU A 131 15.34 26.64 49.44
N GLY A 132 14.05 26.77 49.78
CA GLY A 132 13.39 28.06 50.04
C GLY A 132 12.94 28.82 48.80
N TYR A 133 12.88 28.17 47.62
CA TYR A 133 12.47 28.78 46.34
C TYR A 133 11.10 28.29 45.83
N GLY A 134 10.37 27.48 46.61
CA GLY A 134 9.01 27.06 46.26
C GLY A 134 8.05 28.25 46.33
N LYS A 135 7.44 28.62 45.19
CA LYS A 135 6.29 29.55 45.19
C LYS A 135 5.03 28.81 45.69
N GLU A 136 4.22 29.50 46.51
CA GLU A 136 2.90 29.03 46.98
C GLU A 136 1.95 28.69 45.83
#